data_AF-A0A523R0X5-F1
#
_entry.id   AF-A0A523R0X5-F1
#
_cell.length_a   1.000
_cell.length_b   1.000
_cell.length_c   1.000
_cell.angle_alpha   90.00
_cell.angle_beta   90.00
_cell.angle_gamma   90.00
#
_symmetry.space_group_name_H-M   'P 1'
#
loop_
_entity.id
_entity.type
_entity.pdbx_description
1 polymer ?
#
loop_
_entity_poly.entity_id
_entity_poly.type
_entity_poly.pdbx_seq_one_letter_code
_entity_poly.pdbx_strand_id
1 'polypeptide(L)'
;MRISKIFLLMLPVFFYGTLSAQLQENAYCPMFHNDQFHTGRSPCVGPEVPEVKWSRSLGSSFEMSSPIIGDDATIYIGVRSGVLYAITPDNTVKWIYNTGDRIMAAAAIAMDSTIYVGSCDNSLHAVNYYGSGKWICATGSWLQSSAAIDEDGVIHIGGYDTDLYAIEDSVTYGKKKWNYNTGGNIFSDPAVGIDGTQYNASCDDKLYAIDKDGNFKWSYQAAGNFYYSSPAIGSDGTIYIGNDDNKLHAVNPDGSLKWTFSIMGDICGCPAIAEDGTIYIGSRDDSLYAIEDCGVYGRRKWAFRTGSDIRYASPIIDANGVIYVGNEGGKLYAIEDSVTYGKEKWNILLDGGIWSAPAIGPDTVIYILTTSGTFYAIGEEEIGVEHSSPKDYTRKGFLKISPNPFTTSTAISFTRIGQSAEGRELKIFDVGGRLVKNLSLGTGHLALGTEVIWDGKDDYGKILPSGIYYCKLSQGTFTQTKKILFVR
;
A
#
# COMPACT_ATOMS: atom_id res chain seq x y z
N MET A 1 73.93 -12.84 11.75
CA MET A 1 73.21 -11.81 12.53
C MET A 1 72.86 -10.65 11.60
N ARG A 2 71.70 -10.73 10.95
CA ARG A 2 71.04 -9.66 10.17
C ARG A 2 69.57 -10.04 10.16
N ILE A 3 68.74 -9.29 10.88
CA ILE A 3 67.28 -9.45 10.87
C ILE A 3 66.71 -8.18 10.23
N SER A 4 66.17 -8.34 9.03
CA SER A 4 65.43 -7.33 8.29
C SER A 4 64.07 -7.09 8.94
N LYS A 5 63.80 -5.84 9.33
CA LYS A 5 62.47 -5.40 9.78
C LYS A 5 61.53 -5.33 8.59
N ILE A 6 60.44 -6.10 8.64
CA ILE A 6 59.31 -6.01 7.71
C ILE A 6 58.42 -4.84 8.19
N PHE A 7 58.26 -3.83 7.33
CA PHE A 7 57.23 -2.79 7.49
C PHE A 7 55.91 -3.35 6.96
N LEU A 8 54.95 -3.58 7.86
CA LEU A 8 53.57 -3.90 7.48
C LEU A 8 52.83 -2.58 7.22
N LEU A 9 52.61 -2.23 5.95
CA LEU A 9 51.69 -1.16 5.57
C LEU A 9 50.26 -1.69 5.74
N MET A 10 49.56 -1.22 6.77
CA MET A 10 48.09 -1.37 6.84
C MET A 10 47.47 -0.32 5.93
N LEU A 11 46.90 -0.77 4.81
CA LEU A 11 45.98 0.04 4.00
C LEU A 11 44.61 0.06 4.70
N PRO A 12 43.94 1.21 4.85
CA PRO A 12 42.55 1.23 5.28
C PRO A 12 41.68 0.68 4.15
N VAL A 13 41.03 -0.45 4.38
CA VAL A 13 39.94 -0.95 3.53
C VAL A 13 38.72 -0.08 3.85
N PHE A 14 38.49 0.94 3.04
CA PHE A 14 37.21 1.63 3.02
C PHE A 14 36.19 0.72 2.33
N PHE A 15 35.35 0.05 3.12
CA PHE A 15 34.11 -0.51 2.60
C PHE A 15 33.16 0.66 2.30
N TYR A 16 33.20 1.18 1.08
CA TYR A 16 32.04 1.84 0.50
C TYR A 16 31.05 0.74 0.11
N GLY A 17 30.26 0.29 1.08
CA GLY A 17 29.07 -0.51 0.81
C GLY A 17 28.02 0.42 0.23
N THR A 18 27.94 0.52 -1.09
CA THR A 18 26.73 1.00 -1.74
C THR A 18 25.64 -0.03 -1.45
N LEU A 19 24.71 0.31 -0.56
CA LEU A 19 23.47 -0.42 -0.37
C LEU A 19 22.63 -0.21 -1.64
N SER A 20 22.97 -0.91 -2.71
CA SER A 20 22.06 -1.08 -3.84
C SER A 20 21.02 -2.08 -3.38
N ALA A 21 19.87 -1.56 -2.96
CA ALA A 21 18.66 -2.36 -2.77
C ALA A 21 18.48 -3.28 -3.98
N GLN A 22 18.50 -4.59 -3.74
CA GLN A 22 17.84 -5.51 -4.67
C GLN A 22 16.36 -5.14 -4.61
N LEU A 23 15.85 -4.50 -5.65
CA LEU A 23 14.42 -4.28 -5.86
C LEU A 23 13.78 -5.67 -6.05
N GLN A 24 13.33 -6.23 -4.94
CA GLN A 24 12.44 -7.38 -4.89
C GLN A 24 11.01 -6.85 -5.05
N GLU A 25 10.24 -7.43 -5.96
CA GLU A 25 8.91 -6.97 -6.38
C GLU A 25 7.93 -6.94 -5.19
N ASN A 26 7.83 -5.80 -4.51
CA ASN A 26 6.98 -5.61 -3.33
C ASN A 26 5.63 -5.01 -3.72
N ALA A 27 4.61 -5.27 -2.89
CA ALA A 27 3.29 -4.65 -3.00
C ALA A 27 3.36 -3.10 -3.01
N TYR A 28 2.45 -2.46 -3.72
CA TYR A 28 2.47 -0.99 -3.91
C TYR A 28 2.07 -0.21 -2.65
N CYS A 29 1.20 -0.78 -1.82
CA CYS A 29 0.81 -0.26 -0.51
C CYS A 29 0.50 -1.47 0.39
N PRO A 30 1.50 -2.11 1.02
CA PRO A 30 1.31 -3.36 1.74
C PRO A 30 0.56 -3.21 3.06
N MET A 31 0.61 -2.05 3.69
CA MET A 31 0.05 -1.80 5.02
C MET A 31 -0.26 -0.32 5.20
N PHE A 32 -0.90 0.03 6.32
CA PHE A 32 -1.14 1.43 6.68
C PHE A 32 0.15 2.25 6.60
N HIS A 33 0.06 3.44 5.98
CA HIS A 33 1.20 4.34 5.80
C HIS A 33 2.42 3.72 5.07
N ASN A 34 2.18 2.71 4.22
CA ASN A 34 3.09 2.05 3.26
C ASN A 34 4.24 1.21 3.83
N ASP A 35 4.71 1.45 5.06
CA ASP A 35 5.81 0.69 5.66
C ASP A 35 5.66 0.57 7.18
N GLN A 36 6.46 -0.34 7.77
CA GLN A 36 6.47 -0.60 9.22
C GLN A 36 6.84 0.63 10.07
N PHE A 37 7.52 1.63 9.49
CA PHE A 37 7.91 2.86 10.18
C PHE A 37 6.83 3.93 10.14
N HIS A 38 5.75 3.66 9.41
CA HIS A 38 4.72 4.59 9.02
C HIS A 38 5.24 5.87 8.34
N THR A 39 6.17 5.78 7.40
CA THR A 39 6.66 7.02 6.73
C THR A 39 5.62 7.67 5.82
N GLY A 40 4.61 6.92 5.37
CA GLY A 40 3.59 7.44 4.45
C GLY A 40 4.08 7.63 3.02
N ARG A 41 5.28 7.13 2.67
CA ARG A 41 5.86 7.24 1.32
C ARG A 41 5.37 6.12 0.42
N SER A 42 4.72 6.48 -0.68
CA SER A 42 4.30 5.56 -1.72
C SER A 42 5.37 5.47 -2.81
N PRO A 43 5.64 4.27 -3.36
CA PRO A 43 6.50 4.11 -4.53
C PRO A 43 5.81 4.53 -5.84
N CYS A 44 4.50 4.79 -5.80
CA CYS A 44 3.70 5.18 -6.95
C CYS A 44 3.64 6.70 -7.07
N VAL A 45 3.41 7.20 -8.29
CA VAL A 45 3.11 8.61 -8.56
C VAL A 45 1.59 8.79 -8.58
N GLY A 46 1.05 9.81 -7.91
CA GLY A 46 -0.38 10.10 -7.96
C GLY A 46 -0.79 10.86 -9.23
N PRO A 47 -2.09 11.12 -9.43
CA PRO A 47 -2.59 11.68 -10.69
C PRO A 47 -2.30 13.18 -10.85
N GLU A 48 -2.18 13.66 -12.10
CA GLU A 48 -2.00 15.09 -12.38
C GLU A 48 -3.30 15.87 -12.26
N VAL A 49 -4.45 15.22 -12.47
CA VAL A 49 -5.79 15.82 -12.35
C VAL A 49 -6.72 14.96 -11.48
N PRO A 50 -7.66 15.58 -10.74
CA PRO A 50 -8.54 14.84 -9.87
C PRO A 50 -9.86 14.48 -10.56
N GLU A 51 -9.86 13.41 -11.35
CA GLU A 51 -11.08 12.89 -11.99
C GLU A 51 -11.56 11.63 -11.28
N VAL A 52 -12.87 11.51 -11.05
CA VAL A 52 -13.44 10.27 -10.48
C VAL A 52 -13.60 9.26 -11.61
N LYS A 53 -12.72 8.25 -11.65
CA LYS A 53 -12.81 7.14 -12.61
C LYS A 53 -14.01 6.26 -12.31
N TRP A 54 -14.21 5.96 -11.04
CA TRP A 54 -15.38 5.27 -10.55
C TRP A 54 -15.58 5.51 -9.05
N SER A 55 -16.81 5.28 -8.60
CA SER A 55 -17.13 5.15 -7.18
C SER A 55 -17.95 3.90 -6.93
N ARG A 56 -17.88 3.38 -5.71
CA ARG A 56 -18.62 2.21 -5.23
C ARG A 56 -19.10 2.48 -3.82
N SER A 57 -20.41 2.35 -3.59
CA SER A 57 -20.91 2.28 -2.21
C SER A 57 -20.59 0.89 -1.64
N LEU A 58 -19.82 0.85 -0.55
CA LEU A 58 -19.52 -0.37 0.20
C LEU A 58 -20.46 -0.57 1.41
N GLY A 59 -21.31 0.43 1.66
CA GLY A 59 -22.34 0.41 2.70
C GLY A 59 -21.79 0.77 4.07
N SER A 60 -22.65 1.43 4.86
CA SER A 60 -22.41 1.96 6.21
C SER A 60 -21.62 3.27 6.27
N SER A 61 -21.94 4.08 7.28
CA SER A 61 -21.29 5.36 7.56
C SER A 61 -20.33 5.22 8.75
N PHE A 62 -19.23 5.99 8.73
CA PHE A 62 -18.11 6.03 9.69
C PHE A 62 -17.05 4.93 9.53
N GLU A 63 -16.14 5.13 8.58
CA GLU A 63 -15.04 4.20 8.30
C GLU A 63 -13.68 4.89 8.45
N MET A 64 -12.77 4.27 9.21
CA MET A 64 -11.38 4.70 9.37
C MET A 64 -10.42 3.77 8.61
N SER A 65 -10.93 2.70 7.98
CA SER A 65 -10.11 1.73 7.25
C SER A 65 -9.47 2.40 6.04
N SER A 66 -8.15 2.28 5.96
CA SER A 66 -7.40 2.76 4.79
C SER A 66 -7.26 1.60 3.79
N PRO A 67 -7.44 1.86 2.49
CA PRO A 67 -7.20 0.85 1.46
C PRO A 67 -5.72 0.49 1.41
N ILE A 68 -5.42 -0.76 1.06
CA ILE A 68 -4.07 -1.25 0.79
C ILE A 68 -4.04 -1.91 -0.58
N ILE A 69 -2.88 -1.96 -1.23
CA ILE A 69 -2.73 -2.39 -2.62
C ILE A 69 -1.63 -3.44 -2.72
N GLY A 70 -2.01 -4.63 -3.18
CA GLY A 70 -1.09 -5.73 -3.45
C GLY A 70 -0.20 -5.49 -4.68
N ASP A 71 0.82 -6.32 -4.85
CA ASP A 71 1.74 -6.35 -6.01
C ASP A 71 1.03 -6.51 -7.37
N ASP A 72 -0.12 -7.19 -7.38
CA ASP A 72 -0.97 -7.37 -8.55
C ASP A 72 -1.98 -6.23 -8.78
N ALA A 73 -1.81 -5.11 -8.07
CA ALA A 73 -2.69 -3.94 -8.05
C ALA A 73 -4.11 -4.22 -7.48
N THR A 74 -4.34 -5.37 -6.84
CA THR A 74 -5.59 -5.59 -6.10
C THR A 74 -5.66 -4.67 -4.90
N ILE A 75 -6.78 -3.96 -4.82
CA ILE A 75 -7.10 -3.08 -3.70
C ILE A 75 -7.90 -3.86 -2.67
N TYR A 76 -7.41 -3.88 -1.43
CA TYR A 76 -8.10 -4.48 -0.30
C TYR A 76 -8.64 -3.37 0.61
N ILE A 77 -9.90 -3.50 0.99
CA ILE A 77 -10.55 -2.55 1.90
C ILE A 77 -11.52 -3.28 2.82
N GLY A 78 -11.34 -3.06 4.12
CA GLY A 78 -12.24 -3.54 5.16
C GLY A 78 -13.33 -2.52 5.43
N VAL A 79 -14.55 -2.98 5.68
CA VAL A 79 -15.68 -2.10 6.01
C VAL A 79 -16.38 -2.51 7.29
N ARG A 80 -17.15 -1.58 7.84
CA ARG A 80 -17.86 -1.71 9.12
C ARG A 80 -18.90 -2.84 9.12
N SER A 81 -19.32 -3.35 7.97
CA SER A 81 -20.18 -4.54 7.93
C SER A 81 -19.45 -5.85 8.26
N GLY A 82 -18.13 -5.81 8.48
CA GLY A 82 -17.30 -6.99 8.70
C GLY A 82 -16.88 -7.67 7.40
N VAL A 83 -16.85 -6.93 6.30
CA VAL A 83 -16.48 -7.45 4.99
C VAL A 83 -15.12 -6.88 4.58
N LEU A 84 -14.18 -7.77 4.27
CA LEU A 84 -12.95 -7.43 3.55
C LEU A 84 -13.20 -7.65 2.06
N TYR A 85 -13.15 -6.57 1.29
CA TYR A 85 -13.26 -6.62 -0.16
C TYR A 85 -11.89 -6.73 -0.80
N ALA A 86 -11.77 -7.54 -1.85
CA ALA A 86 -10.67 -7.48 -2.82
C ALA A 86 -11.23 -6.98 -4.15
N ILE A 87 -10.79 -5.80 -4.58
CA ILE A 87 -11.30 -5.07 -5.74
C ILE A 87 -10.14 -4.84 -6.72
N THR A 88 -10.40 -4.96 -8.01
CA THR A 88 -9.43 -4.63 -9.05
C THR A 88 -9.51 -3.14 -9.41
N PRO A 89 -8.48 -2.57 -10.05
CA PRO A 89 -8.49 -1.18 -10.51
C PRO A 89 -9.68 -0.79 -11.40
N ASP A 90 -10.28 -1.76 -12.11
CA ASP A 90 -11.47 -1.55 -12.96
C ASP A 90 -12.81 -1.62 -12.20
N ASN A 91 -12.77 -1.61 -10.86
CA ASN A 91 -13.91 -1.74 -9.96
C ASN A 91 -14.54 -3.16 -9.93
N THR A 92 -13.90 -4.20 -10.46
CA THR A 92 -14.40 -5.58 -10.33
C THR A 92 -14.03 -6.16 -8.97
N VAL A 93 -15.02 -6.67 -8.22
CA VAL A 93 -14.79 -7.43 -6.98
C VAL A 93 -14.24 -8.81 -7.33
N LYS A 94 -13.01 -9.12 -6.93
CA LYS A 94 -12.39 -10.45 -7.08
C LYS A 94 -13.02 -11.45 -6.13
N TRP A 95 -13.17 -11.06 -4.87
CA TRP A 95 -13.74 -11.84 -3.79
C TRP A 95 -14.11 -10.95 -2.61
N ILE A 96 -14.88 -11.50 -1.69
CA ILE A 96 -15.14 -10.92 -0.37
C ILE A 96 -14.82 -11.96 0.71
N TYR A 97 -14.36 -11.51 1.86
CA TYR A 97 -14.18 -12.32 3.05
C TYR A 97 -14.99 -11.69 4.20
N ASN A 98 -15.75 -12.51 4.93
CA ASN A 98 -16.57 -12.03 6.04
C ASN A 98 -15.89 -12.39 7.37
N THR A 99 -15.66 -11.39 8.20
CA THR A 99 -15.35 -11.53 9.63
C THR A 99 -16.65 -11.65 10.43
N GLY A 100 -16.56 -11.81 11.75
CA GLY A 100 -17.72 -11.92 12.64
C GLY A 100 -18.34 -10.58 13.09
N ASP A 101 -17.60 -9.47 12.95
CA ASP A 101 -18.03 -8.09 13.27
C ASP A 101 -17.19 -7.11 12.42
N ARG A 102 -17.44 -5.81 12.58
CA ARG A 102 -16.81 -4.65 11.94
C ARG A 102 -15.31 -4.79 11.70
N ILE A 103 -14.87 -4.39 10.52
CA ILE A 103 -13.46 -4.06 10.25
C ILE A 103 -13.36 -2.53 10.26
N MET A 104 -12.54 -2.00 11.16
CA MET A 104 -12.44 -0.55 11.41
C MET A 104 -11.12 0.07 10.91
N ALA A 105 -10.12 -0.75 10.60
CA ALA A 105 -8.76 -0.33 10.33
C ALA A 105 -8.20 -0.97 9.05
N ALA A 106 -7.01 -0.55 8.63
CA ALA A 106 -6.36 -1.12 7.46
C ALA A 106 -5.91 -2.57 7.73
N ALA A 107 -5.99 -3.42 6.71
CA ALA A 107 -5.32 -4.71 6.71
C ALA A 107 -3.81 -4.54 6.41
N ALA A 108 -3.06 -5.63 6.47
CA ALA A 108 -1.67 -5.68 6.01
C ALA A 108 -1.42 -6.90 5.12
N ILE A 109 -0.53 -6.78 4.13
CA ILE A 109 -0.18 -7.80 3.15
C ILE A 109 1.26 -8.24 3.39
N ALA A 110 1.45 -9.52 3.72
CA ALA A 110 2.78 -10.12 3.78
C ALA A 110 3.36 -10.38 2.39
N MET A 111 4.68 -10.60 2.32
CA MET A 111 5.39 -10.91 1.08
C MET A 111 4.85 -12.16 0.36
N ASP A 112 4.25 -13.10 1.10
CA ASP A 112 3.61 -14.30 0.53
C ASP A 112 2.16 -14.06 0.05
N SER A 113 1.72 -12.79 0.01
CA SER A 113 0.35 -12.36 -0.30
C SER A 113 -0.72 -12.82 0.70
N THR A 114 -0.35 -13.23 1.92
CA THR A 114 -1.30 -13.37 3.03
C THR A 114 -1.75 -11.99 3.49
N ILE A 115 -3.06 -11.79 3.64
CA ILE A 115 -3.67 -10.58 4.15
C ILE A 115 -4.06 -10.79 5.62
N TYR A 116 -3.58 -9.92 6.51
CA TYR A 116 -3.96 -9.88 7.92
C TYR A 116 -4.93 -8.74 8.18
N VAL A 117 -6.08 -9.04 8.78
CA VAL A 117 -7.11 -8.05 9.08
C VAL A 117 -7.63 -8.22 10.50
N GLY A 118 -7.54 -7.13 11.28
CA GLY A 118 -8.14 -7.05 12.61
C GLY A 118 -9.65 -6.79 12.51
N SER A 119 -10.42 -7.40 13.40
CA SER A 119 -11.87 -7.29 13.41
C SER A 119 -12.43 -7.09 14.82
N CYS A 120 -13.62 -6.50 14.90
CA CYS A 120 -14.32 -6.29 16.15
C CYS A 120 -14.93 -7.55 16.77
N ASP A 121 -14.78 -8.71 16.11
CA ASP A 121 -15.11 -10.02 16.66
C ASP A 121 -14.01 -10.59 17.58
N ASN A 122 -13.12 -9.71 18.05
CA ASN A 122 -11.99 -10.01 18.93
C ASN A 122 -10.96 -10.93 18.28
N SER A 123 -10.74 -10.80 16.98
CA SER A 123 -9.82 -11.68 16.25
C SER A 123 -8.99 -10.97 15.20
N LEU A 124 -7.75 -11.43 15.04
CA LEU A 124 -6.94 -11.20 13.85
C LEU A 124 -7.20 -12.36 12.87
N HIS A 125 -7.62 -12.03 11.65
CA HIS A 125 -7.84 -13.00 10.59
C HIS A 125 -6.67 -12.99 9.62
N ALA A 126 -6.18 -14.16 9.25
CA ALA A 126 -5.31 -14.34 8.09
C ALA A 126 -6.13 -14.87 6.92
N VAL A 127 -6.06 -14.20 5.78
CA VAL A 127 -6.80 -14.49 4.55
C VAL A 127 -5.78 -14.68 3.44
N ASN A 128 -5.90 -15.73 2.64
CA ASN A 128 -4.99 -15.91 1.53
C ASN A 128 -5.36 -15.01 0.33
N TYR A 129 -4.46 -14.93 -0.64
CA TYR A 129 -4.64 -14.20 -1.90
C TYR A 129 -5.95 -14.50 -2.65
N TYR A 130 -6.52 -15.69 -2.48
CA TYR A 130 -7.75 -16.11 -3.14
C TYR A 130 -9.03 -15.78 -2.35
N GLY A 131 -8.91 -15.18 -1.16
CA GLY A 131 -10.02 -14.76 -0.33
C GLY A 131 -10.53 -15.84 0.63
N SER A 132 -9.85 -16.98 0.77
CA SER A 132 -10.21 -17.98 1.78
C SER A 132 -9.40 -17.79 3.05
N GLY A 133 -10.03 -17.98 4.21
CA GLY A 133 -9.37 -17.89 5.50
C GLY A 133 -8.25 -18.92 5.66
N LYS A 134 -7.07 -18.45 6.07
CA LYS A 134 -5.89 -19.25 6.42
C LYS A 134 -5.97 -19.69 7.90
N TRP A 135 -6.20 -18.74 8.80
CA TRP A 135 -6.41 -18.98 10.22
C TRP A 135 -7.05 -17.76 10.90
N ILE A 136 -7.50 -17.94 12.15
CA ILE A 136 -8.03 -16.89 13.02
C ILE A 136 -7.30 -16.97 14.36
N CYS A 137 -6.77 -15.84 14.85
CA CYS A 137 -6.12 -15.72 16.14
C CYS A 137 -6.98 -14.83 17.06
N ALA A 138 -7.56 -15.42 18.11
CA ALA A 138 -8.41 -14.70 19.05
C ALA A 138 -7.59 -13.82 20.00
N THR A 139 -7.99 -12.57 20.17
CA THR A 139 -7.50 -11.60 21.16
C THR A 139 -8.51 -11.47 22.32
N GLY A 140 -8.20 -10.68 23.34
CA GLY A 140 -9.07 -10.48 24.49
C GLY A 140 -10.27 -9.55 24.22
N SER A 141 -10.15 -8.65 23.24
CA SER A 141 -11.23 -7.77 22.78
C SER A 141 -11.04 -7.35 21.33
N TRP A 142 -11.92 -6.46 20.83
CA TRP A 142 -11.95 -6.03 19.44
C TRP A 142 -10.64 -5.38 19.02
N LEU A 143 -10.31 -5.54 17.74
CA LEU A 143 -9.14 -4.93 17.13
C LEU A 143 -9.60 -3.76 16.25
N GLN A 144 -9.21 -2.55 16.64
CA GLN A 144 -9.47 -1.30 15.90
C GLN A 144 -8.18 -0.64 15.38
N SER A 145 -7.02 -1.19 15.75
CA SER A 145 -5.72 -0.78 15.24
C SER A 145 -5.43 -1.49 13.90
N SER A 146 -4.81 -0.79 12.95
CA SER A 146 -4.26 -1.36 11.73
C SER A 146 -3.13 -2.32 12.07
N ALA A 147 -3.04 -3.44 11.36
CA ALA A 147 -1.90 -4.35 11.52
C ALA A 147 -0.65 -3.76 10.85
N ALA A 148 0.52 -3.90 11.49
CA ALA A 148 1.82 -3.70 10.85
C ALA A 148 2.57 -5.03 10.80
N ILE A 149 3.42 -5.22 9.79
CA ILE A 149 4.25 -6.42 9.62
C ILE A 149 5.71 -5.97 9.60
N ASP A 150 6.52 -6.56 10.48
CA ASP A 150 7.95 -6.26 10.52
C ASP A 150 8.76 -7.03 9.44
N GLU A 151 10.06 -6.75 9.34
CA GLU A 151 10.95 -7.43 8.39
C GLU A 151 11.08 -8.94 8.62
N ASP A 152 10.82 -9.40 9.85
CA ASP A 152 10.82 -10.81 10.23
C ASP A 152 9.47 -11.50 9.93
N GLY A 153 8.46 -10.74 9.47
CA GLY A 153 7.12 -11.23 9.18
C GLY A 153 6.20 -11.36 10.40
N VAL A 154 6.58 -10.76 11.53
CA VAL A 154 5.76 -10.71 12.75
C VAL A 154 4.68 -9.64 12.60
N ILE A 155 3.44 -10.00 12.95
CA ILE A 155 2.30 -9.11 12.88
C ILE A 155 2.13 -8.40 14.22
N HIS A 156 2.17 -7.08 14.20
CA HIS A 156 1.98 -6.20 15.35
C HIS A 156 0.60 -5.55 15.30
N ILE A 157 -0.14 -5.56 16.41
CA ILE A 157 -1.48 -4.96 16.47
C ILE A 157 -1.88 -4.59 17.92
N GLY A 158 -2.66 -3.53 18.07
CA GLY A 158 -3.26 -3.11 19.35
C GLY A 158 -4.69 -3.60 19.55
N GLY A 159 -5.03 -3.98 20.78
CA GLY A 159 -6.37 -4.41 21.17
C GLY A 159 -7.07 -3.45 22.14
N TYR A 160 -8.40 -3.49 22.13
CA TYR A 160 -9.22 -2.73 23.09
C TYR A 160 -9.25 -3.36 24.49
N ASP A 161 -8.72 -4.56 24.65
CA ASP A 161 -8.44 -5.18 25.93
C ASP A 161 -7.21 -4.58 26.64
N THR A 162 -6.66 -3.48 26.12
CA THR A 162 -5.48 -2.76 26.62
C THR A 162 -4.14 -3.42 26.32
N ASP A 163 -4.15 -4.49 25.52
CA ASP A 163 -2.97 -5.24 25.16
C ASP A 163 -2.41 -4.83 23.80
N LEU A 164 -1.09 -4.78 23.72
CA LEU A 164 -0.33 -4.82 22.49
C LEU A 164 0.00 -6.28 22.18
N TYR A 165 -0.07 -6.66 20.92
CA TYR A 165 0.15 -8.03 20.47
C TYR A 165 1.24 -8.11 19.40
N ALA A 166 2.10 -9.13 19.50
CA ALA A 166 2.88 -9.64 18.39
C ALA A 166 2.47 -11.08 18.09
N ILE A 167 2.20 -11.37 16.82
CA ILE A 167 1.67 -12.64 16.35
C ILE A 167 2.56 -13.14 15.21
N GLU A 168 3.07 -14.37 15.34
CA GLU A 168 3.80 -15.06 14.28
C GLU A 168 2.82 -15.77 13.35
N ASP A 169 3.01 -15.60 12.04
CA ASP A 169 2.31 -16.38 11.04
C ASP A 169 2.86 -17.82 11.01
N SER A 170 1.93 -18.78 11.02
CA SER A 170 2.22 -20.17 10.68
C SER A 170 1.31 -20.62 9.55
N VAL A 171 1.59 -21.79 8.98
CA VAL A 171 0.83 -22.35 7.86
C VAL A 171 -0.65 -22.51 8.21
N THR A 172 -0.98 -22.87 9.47
CA THR A 172 -2.35 -23.21 9.89
C THR A 172 -2.88 -22.46 11.11
N TYR A 173 -2.07 -21.61 11.75
CA TYR A 173 -2.49 -20.83 12.91
C TYR A 173 -1.67 -19.55 13.06
N GLY A 174 -2.23 -18.54 13.73
CA GLY A 174 -1.48 -17.39 14.24
C GLY A 174 -1.06 -17.66 15.67
N LYS A 175 0.25 -17.61 15.94
CA LYS A 175 0.80 -17.85 17.28
C LYS A 175 1.11 -16.52 17.95
N LYS A 176 0.45 -16.21 19.08
CA LYS A 176 0.86 -15.06 19.88
C LYS A 176 2.30 -15.29 20.37
N LYS A 177 3.22 -14.46 19.87
CA LYS A 177 4.62 -14.43 20.29
C LYS A 177 4.70 -13.85 21.69
N TRP A 178 4.00 -12.73 21.89
CA TRP A 178 3.81 -12.07 23.18
C TRP A 178 2.57 -11.18 23.15
N ASN A 179 2.10 -10.79 24.33
CA ASN A 179 1.21 -9.66 24.53
C ASN A 179 1.73 -8.82 25.71
N TYR A 180 1.52 -7.51 25.66
CA TYR A 180 1.91 -6.57 26.72
C TYR A 180 0.74 -5.68 27.11
N ASN A 181 0.39 -5.69 28.39
CA ASN A 181 -0.69 -4.86 28.94
C ASN A 181 -0.18 -3.45 29.25
N THR A 182 -0.70 -2.44 28.58
CA THR A 182 -0.30 -1.04 28.80
C THR A 182 -1.01 -0.43 30.01
N GLY A 183 -2.34 -0.46 30.00
CA GLY A 183 -3.22 0.14 31.01
C GLY A 183 -4.42 0.90 30.43
N GLY A 184 -4.39 1.22 29.13
CA GLY A 184 -5.48 1.87 28.39
C GLY A 184 -5.76 1.15 27.07
N ASN A 185 -6.94 1.39 26.48
CA ASN A 185 -7.29 0.78 25.17
C ASN A 185 -6.31 1.25 24.08
N ILE A 186 -6.07 0.40 23.08
CA ILE A 186 -5.17 0.73 21.97
C ILE A 186 -5.99 0.99 20.70
N PHE A 187 -6.00 2.25 20.26
CA PHE A 187 -6.48 2.64 18.93
C PHE A 187 -5.33 3.01 17.98
N SER A 188 -4.18 3.41 18.53
CA SER A 188 -2.97 3.74 17.76
C SER A 188 -2.52 2.56 16.92
N ASP A 189 -2.18 2.83 15.67
CA ASP A 189 -1.53 1.88 14.79
C ASP A 189 -0.06 1.70 15.22
N PRO A 190 0.50 0.47 15.20
CA PRO A 190 1.85 0.20 15.65
C PRO A 190 2.88 0.62 14.60
N ALA A 191 3.81 1.50 14.97
CA ALA A 191 5.04 1.66 14.21
C ALA A 191 6.11 0.71 14.78
N VAL A 192 6.84 0.01 13.91
CA VAL A 192 7.84 -0.98 14.31
C VAL A 192 9.22 -0.54 13.82
N GLY A 193 10.16 -0.41 14.75
CA GLY A 193 11.55 -0.08 14.45
C GLY A 193 12.30 -1.26 13.86
N ILE A 194 13.45 -1.00 13.23
CA ILE A 194 14.30 -2.03 12.61
C ILE A 194 14.82 -3.08 13.61
N ASP A 195 14.85 -2.74 14.90
CA ASP A 195 15.22 -3.65 15.99
C ASP A 195 14.03 -4.50 16.49
N GLY A 196 12.87 -4.41 15.83
CA GLY A 196 11.60 -5.04 16.20
C GLY A 196 10.91 -4.38 17.39
N THR A 197 11.32 -3.17 17.79
CA THR A 197 10.59 -2.42 18.83
C THR A 197 9.27 -1.91 18.30
N GLN A 198 8.17 -2.28 18.94
CA GLN A 198 6.84 -1.77 18.66
C GLN A 198 6.56 -0.49 19.46
N TYR A 199 6.04 0.53 18.78
CA TYR A 199 5.63 1.81 19.35
C TYR A 199 4.13 2.04 19.15
N ASN A 200 3.39 2.28 20.23
CA ASN A 200 1.97 2.61 20.19
C ASN A 200 1.61 3.63 21.26
N ALA A 201 0.69 4.52 20.93
CA ALA A 201 -0.04 5.28 21.93
C ALA A 201 -1.16 4.44 22.56
N SER A 202 -1.44 4.72 23.83
CA SER A 202 -2.49 4.10 24.62
C SER A 202 -3.41 5.17 25.22
N CYS A 203 -4.67 4.81 25.46
CA CYS A 203 -5.66 5.67 26.13
C CYS A 203 -5.37 5.96 27.62
N ASP A 204 -4.24 5.49 28.16
CA ASP A 204 -3.70 5.92 29.45
C ASP A 204 -2.73 7.13 29.33
N ASP A 205 -2.82 7.83 28.20
CA ASP A 205 -2.12 9.07 27.87
C ASP A 205 -0.60 8.94 27.69
N LYS A 206 -0.15 7.73 27.31
CA LYS A 206 1.27 7.43 27.07
C LYS A 206 1.55 6.82 25.71
N LEU A 207 2.74 7.11 25.21
CA LEU A 207 3.41 6.36 24.15
C LEU A 207 4.27 5.27 24.80
N TYR A 208 4.12 4.03 24.36
CA TYR A 208 4.89 2.88 24.83
C TYR A 208 5.90 2.42 23.79
N ALA A 209 7.04 1.88 24.26
CA ALA A 209 7.99 1.13 23.46
C ALA A 209 8.20 -0.26 24.07
N ILE A 210 7.87 -1.30 23.29
CA ILE A 210 7.98 -2.71 23.67
C ILE A 210 8.98 -3.37 22.72
N ASP A 211 9.97 -4.08 23.26
CA ASP A 211 10.96 -4.76 22.43
C ASP A 211 10.36 -5.96 21.66
N LYS A 212 11.14 -6.50 20.71
CA LYS A 212 10.75 -7.63 19.87
C LYS A 212 10.36 -8.92 20.62
N ASP A 213 10.73 -9.02 21.89
CA ASP A 213 10.48 -10.17 22.77
C ASP A 213 9.32 -9.90 23.75
N GLY A 214 8.69 -8.72 23.69
CA GLY A 214 7.54 -8.33 24.50
C GLY A 214 7.90 -7.65 25.82
N ASN A 215 9.17 -7.25 26.03
CA ASN A 215 9.58 -6.55 27.24
C ASN A 215 9.38 -5.04 27.11
N PHE A 216 8.95 -4.42 28.20
CA PHE A 216 8.89 -2.98 28.32
C PHE A 216 10.27 -2.34 28.19
N LYS A 217 10.43 -1.38 27.26
CA LYS A 217 11.63 -0.54 27.16
C LYS A 217 11.43 0.78 27.92
N TRP A 218 10.39 1.53 27.56
CA TRP A 218 10.07 2.82 28.15
C TRP A 218 8.63 3.24 27.85
N SER A 219 8.15 4.28 28.55
CA SER A 219 6.94 5.02 28.19
C SER A 219 7.19 6.52 28.26
N TYR A 220 6.50 7.28 27.41
CA TYR A 220 6.56 8.74 27.35
C TYR A 220 5.15 9.31 27.55
N GLN A 221 5.02 10.29 28.45
CA GLN A 221 3.75 10.93 28.78
C GLN A 221 3.79 12.41 28.39
N ALA A 222 2.76 12.88 27.67
CA ALA A 222 2.54 14.28 27.35
C ALA A 222 1.51 14.91 28.32
N ALA A 223 1.26 16.21 28.15
CA ALA A 223 0.26 16.91 28.96
C ALA A 223 -1.18 16.59 28.53
N GLY A 224 -1.38 16.26 27.26
CA GLY A 224 -2.64 15.80 26.69
C GLY A 224 -2.58 14.33 26.27
N ASN A 225 -3.62 13.88 25.58
CA ASN A 225 -3.90 12.49 25.34
C ASN A 225 -3.55 12.11 23.90
N PHE A 226 -3.11 10.85 23.72
CA PHE A 226 -2.69 10.32 22.42
C PHE A 226 -3.77 9.49 21.71
N TYR A 227 -5.03 9.57 22.14
CA TYR A 227 -6.14 8.65 21.82
C TYR A 227 -6.06 7.91 20.47
N TYR A 228 -6.09 8.64 19.35
CA TYR A 228 -6.10 8.08 17.99
C TYR A 228 -4.80 8.32 17.22
N SER A 229 -3.83 8.97 17.85
CA SER A 229 -2.58 9.34 17.21
C SER A 229 -1.71 8.10 17.03
N SER A 230 -1.20 7.91 15.81
CA SER A 230 -0.27 6.83 15.51
C SER A 230 1.14 7.40 15.31
N PRO A 231 2.19 6.77 15.86
CA PRO A 231 3.56 7.23 15.69
C PRO A 231 4.07 6.96 14.26
N ALA A 232 5.06 7.74 13.86
CA ALA A 232 5.92 7.50 12.70
C ALA A 232 7.40 7.59 13.11
N ILE A 233 8.27 6.79 12.50
CA ILE A 233 9.68 6.65 12.86
C ILE A 233 10.56 7.26 11.76
N GLY A 234 11.36 8.26 12.13
CA GLY A 234 12.36 8.86 11.26
C GLY A 234 13.56 7.93 10.99
N SER A 235 14.35 8.23 9.96
CA SER A 235 15.53 7.45 9.59
C SER A 235 16.62 7.41 10.67
N ASP A 236 16.63 8.38 11.59
CA ASP A 236 17.50 8.42 12.77
C ASP A 236 16.91 7.70 14.00
N GLY A 237 15.73 7.09 13.86
CA GLY A 237 14.97 6.43 14.92
C GLY A 237 14.09 7.36 15.76
N THR A 238 14.04 8.67 15.47
CA THR A 238 13.15 9.60 16.18
C THR A 238 11.68 9.22 15.96
N ILE A 239 10.92 9.16 17.04
CA ILE A 239 9.48 8.87 17.01
C ILE A 239 8.71 10.18 17.00
N TYR A 240 7.92 10.41 15.94
CA TYR A 240 7.02 11.54 15.80
C TYR A 240 5.60 11.14 16.08
N ILE A 241 4.91 11.87 16.97
CA ILE A 241 3.52 11.59 17.30
C ILE A 241 2.77 12.88 17.65
N GLY A 242 1.55 13.01 17.11
CA GLY A 242 0.64 14.09 17.43
C GLY A 242 -0.08 13.90 18.77
N ASN A 243 -0.43 14.98 19.45
CA ASN A 243 -1.16 14.96 20.71
C ASN A 243 -2.30 15.99 20.70
N ASP A 244 -3.31 15.80 21.55
CA ASP A 244 -4.40 16.76 21.72
C ASP A 244 -4.03 18.00 22.57
N ASP A 245 -2.79 18.06 23.09
CA ASP A 245 -2.22 19.27 23.68
C ASP A 245 -1.78 20.32 22.63
N ASN A 246 -2.19 20.11 21.38
CA ASN A 246 -1.85 20.91 20.19
C ASN A 246 -0.36 20.89 19.84
N LYS A 247 0.36 19.80 20.14
CA LYS A 247 1.77 19.65 19.77
C LYS A 247 2.07 18.38 19.01
N LEU A 248 3.03 18.51 18.08
CA LEU A 248 3.81 17.39 17.58
C LEU A 248 4.95 17.13 18.57
N HIS A 249 5.08 15.89 19.03
CA HIS A 249 6.17 15.45 19.88
C HIS A 249 7.18 14.66 19.04
N ALA A 250 8.46 15.01 19.18
CA ALA A 250 9.57 14.21 18.71
C ALA A 250 10.25 13.57 19.92
N VAL A 251 10.28 12.25 19.97
CA VAL A 251 10.80 11.45 21.08
C VAL A 251 12.00 10.64 20.58
N ASN A 252 13.09 10.64 21.33
CA ASN A 252 14.28 9.86 21.00
C ASN A 252 13.99 8.34 21.15
N PRO A 253 14.78 7.45 20.50
CA PRO A 253 14.64 6.01 20.65
C PRO A 253 14.71 5.48 22.09
N ASP A 254 15.29 6.25 23.02
CA ASP A 254 15.40 5.93 24.45
C ASP A 254 14.20 6.42 25.29
N GLY A 255 13.21 7.06 24.67
CA GLY A 255 12.00 7.59 25.30
C GLY A 255 12.13 9.02 25.83
N SER A 256 13.31 9.64 25.73
CA SER A 256 13.50 11.04 26.13
C SER A 256 12.89 12.01 25.10
N LEU A 257 12.36 13.13 25.58
CA LEU A 257 11.84 14.18 24.69
C LEU A 257 12.99 14.82 23.89
N LYS A 258 12.90 14.78 22.56
CA LYS A 258 13.82 15.49 21.65
C LYS A 258 13.39 16.94 21.51
N TRP A 259 12.14 17.18 21.11
CA TRP A 259 11.52 18.50 21.04
C TRP A 259 9.99 18.41 20.91
N THR A 260 9.31 19.55 21.06
CA THR A 260 7.89 19.70 20.70
C THR A 260 7.70 20.86 19.73
N PHE A 261 6.67 20.79 18.89
CA PHE A 261 6.26 21.86 17.99
C PHE A 261 4.77 22.16 18.19
N SER A 262 4.44 23.39 18.58
CA SER A 262 3.06 23.79 18.91
C SER A 262 2.32 24.38 17.73
N ILE A 263 1.05 24.01 17.60
CA ILE A 263 0.08 24.53 16.64
C ILE A 263 -1.24 24.92 17.34
N MET A 264 -2.30 25.21 16.58
CA MET A 264 -3.55 25.75 17.13
C MET A 264 -4.69 24.72 17.26
N GLY A 265 -4.45 23.46 16.91
CA GLY A 265 -5.44 22.38 17.01
C GLY A 265 -4.80 21.02 17.21
N ASP A 266 -5.59 20.06 17.68
CA ASP A 266 -5.15 18.69 17.94
C ASP A 266 -4.53 18.04 16.70
N ILE A 267 -3.61 17.11 16.92
CA ILE A 267 -3.04 16.27 15.87
C ILE A 267 -3.42 14.83 16.19
N CYS A 268 -4.35 14.27 15.42
CA CYS A 268 -4.89 12.92 15.65
C CYS A 268 -4.58 11.93 14.51
N GLY A 269 -3.93 12.37 13.44
CA GLY A 269 -3.48 11.51 12.33
C GLY A 269 -2.03 11.06 12.50
N CYS A 270 -1.60 10.10 11.68
CA CYS A 270 -0.20 9.68 11.62
C CYS A 270 0.64 10.72 10.84
N PRO A 271 1.82 11.14 11.34
CA PRO A 271 2.74 11.98 10.57
C PRO A 271 3.30 11.25 9.36
N ALA A 272 3.45 11.94 8.23
CA ALA A 272 4.21 11.43 7.08
C ALA A 272 5.61 12.04 7.06
N ILE A 273 6.62 11.28 6.64
CA ILE A 273 8.03 11.67 6.66
C ILE A 273 8.60 11.53 5.24
N ALA A 274 8.95 12.65 4.62
CA ALA A 274 9.62 12.66 3.32
C ALA A 274 11.05 12.12 3.41
N GLU A 275 11.61 11.77 2.25
CA GLU A 275 13.00 11.29 2.14
C GLU A 275 14.03 12.32 2.66
N ASP A 276 13.73 13.61 2.53
CA ASP A 276 14.56 14.70 3.05
C ASP A 276 14.40 14.93 4.58
N GLY A 277 13.53 14.16 5.24
CA GLY A 277 13.20 14.29 6.66
C GLY A 277 12.12 15.33 6.98
N THR A 278 11.50 15.96 5.99
CA THR A 278 10.34 16.84 6.21
C THR A 278 9.16 16.04 6.75
N ILE A 279 8.56 16.51 7.83
CA ILE A 279 7.42 15.89 8.51
C ILE A 279 6.14 16.63 8.13
N TYR A 280 5.14 15.91 7.64
CA TYR A 280 3.82 16.44 7.32
C TYR A 280 2.78 15.96 8.32
N ILE A 281 2.00 16.89 8.86
CA ILE A 281 0.93 16.59 9.83
C ILE A 281 -0.35 17.34 9.47
N GLY A 282 -1.48 16.64 9.57
CA GLY A 282 -2.80 17.24 9.57
C GLY A 282 -3.21 17.70 10.97
N SER A 283 -3.93 18.81 11.07
CA SER A 283 -4.45 19.34 12.33
C SER A 283 -5.93 19.69 12.26
N ARG A 284 -6.56 19.68 13.44
CA ARG A 284 -7.92 20.21 13.64
C ARG A 284 -8.07 21.71 13.51
N ASP A 285 -6.98 22.45 13.28
CA ASP A 285 -7.02 23.88 12.96
C ASP A 285 -7.19 24.18 11.44
N ASP A 286 -7.74 23.20 10.72
CA ASP A 286 -7.97 23.21 9.26
C ASP A 286 -6.70 23.27 8.42
N SER A 287 -5.52 22.92 8.96
CA SER A 287 -4.24 23.09 8.27
C SER A 287 -3.41 21.81 8.18
N LEU A 288 -2.75 21.62 7.02
CA LEU A 288 -1.62 20.73 6.84
C LEU A 288 -0.33 21.51 7.12
N TYR A 289 0.55 20.98 7.96
CA TYR A 289 1.84 21.59 8.28
C TYR A 289 2.98 20.77 7.69
N ALA A 290 4.02 21.47 7.22
CA ALA A 290 5.33 20.89 6.93
C ALA A 290 6.36 21.40 7.94
N ILE A 291 7.06 20.47 8.56
CA ILE A 291 7.96 20.72 9.69
C ILE A 291 9.30 20.08 9.38
N GLU A 292 10.37 20.83 9.61
CA GLU A 292 11.74 20.35 9.51
C GLU A 292 12.26 20.02 10.92
N ASP A 293 12.79 18.81 11.11
CA ASP A 293 13.53 18.46 12.32
C ASP A 293 14.92 19.10 12.28
N CYS A 294 15.15 20.09 13.17
CA CYS A 294 16.46 20.75 13.31
C CYS A 294 17.34 20.10 14.41
N GLY A 295 17.01 18.88 14.84
CA GLY A 295 17.69 18.09 15.86
C GLY A 295 17.27 18.43 17.30
N VAL A 296 17.11 19.72 17.62
CA VAL A 296 16.76 20.21 18.96
C VAL A 296 15.45 21.01 19.03
N TYR A 297 14.86 21.31 17.87
CA TYR A 297 13.54 21.92 17.75
C TYR A 297 12.94 21.57 16.38
N GLY A 298 11.62 21.57 16.28
CA GLY A 298 10.92 21.55 15.00
C GLY A 298 10.77 22.96 14.44
N ARG A 299 11.06 23.16 13.15
CA ARG A 299 10.84 24.42 12.45
C ARG A 299 9.74 24.26 11.42
N ARG A 300 8.73 25.13 11.46
CA ARG A 300 7.72 25.20 10.40
C ARG A 300 8.36 25.61 9.08
N LYS A 301 8.34 24.74 8.07
CA LYS A 301 8.59 25.12 6.67
C LYS A 301 7.41 25.94 6.16
N TRP A 302 6.19 25.40 6.31
CA TRP A 302 4.95 26.06 5.91
C TRP A 302 3.71 25.47 6.57
N ALA A 303 2.57 26.14 6.39
CA ALA A 303 1.23 25.64 6.71
C ALA A 303 0.29 25.94 5.54
N PHE A 304 -0.59 25.00 5.20
CA PHE A 304 -1.57 25.10 4.12
C PHE A 304 -2.97 24.86 4.69
N ARG A 305 -3.88 25.84 4.56
CA ARG A 305 -5.27 25.70 5.01
C ARG A 305 -6.09 24.89 4.01
N THR A 306 -6.63 23.76 4.44
CA THR A 306 -7.52 22.89 3.65
C THR A 306 -9.00 23.27 3.78
N GLY A 307 -9.31 24.21 4.68
CA GLY A 307 -10.65 24.78 4.85
C GLY A 307 -11.63 23.92 5.65
N SER A 308 -11.14 22.83 6.26
CA SER A 308 -11.86 22.01 7.24
C SER A 308 -10.87 21.14 8.02
N ASP A 309 -11.28 20.72 9.22
CA ASP A 309 -10.52 19.85 10.13
C ASP A 309 -9.89 18.65 9.41
N ILE A 310 -8.58 18.47 9.59
CA ILE A 310 -7.86 17.26 9.19
C ILE A 310 -7.81 16.33 10.41
N ARG A 311 -8.90 15.61 10.63
CA ARG A 311 -9.09 14.68 11.73
C ARG A 311 -8.87 13.24 11.29
N TYR A 312 -7.98 12.52 11.96
CA TYR A 312 -7.64 11.10 11.72
C TYR A 312 -7.01 10.81 10.35
N ALA A 313 -7.30 11.59 9.32
CA ALA A 313 -6.64 11.55 8.03
C ALA A 313 -5.12 11.66 8.21
N SER A 314 -4.41 10.76 7.55
CA SER A 314 -2.96 10.71 7.57
C SER A 314 -2.43 11.04 6.17
N PRO A 315 -1.51 12.02 6.03
CA PRO A 315 -0.99 12.43 4.73
C PRO A 315 -0.19 11.31 4.06
N ILE A 316 -0.22 11.21 2.73
CA ILE A 316 0.59 10.26 1.97
C ILE A 316 1.42 11.01 0.94
N ILE A 317 2.67 10.59 0.75
CA ILE A 317 3.63 11.25 -0.13
C ILE A 317 3.88 10.33 -1.32
N ASP A 318 3.67 10.80 -2.55
CA ASP A 318 3.99 10.00 -3.74
C ASP A 318 5.49 10.01 -4.09
N ALA A 319 5.87 9.22 -5.08
CA ALA A 319 7.26 9.10 -5.52
C ALA A 319 7.88 10.40 -6.08
N ASN A 320 7.06 11.41 -6.39
CA ASN A 320 7.51 12.73 -6.82
C ASN A 320 7.51 13.76 -5.68
N GLY A 321 7.11 13.37 -4.46
CA GLY A 321 7.03 14.25 -3.29
C GLY A 321 5.72 15.05 -3.20
N VAL A 322 4.68 14.72 -3.97
CA VAL A 322 3.36 15.33 -3.81
C VAL A 322 2.64 14.72 -2.61
N ILE A 323 2.07 15.58 -1.77
CA ILE A 323 1.37 15.20 -0.54
C ILE A 323 -0.13 15.14 -0.80
N TYR A 324 -0.76 14.02 -0.46
CA TYR A 324 -2.19 13.80 -0.55
C TYR A 324 -2.80 13.71 0.84
N VAL A 325 -3.83 14.52 1.09
CA VAL A 325 -4.51 14.54 2.40
C VAL A 325 -5.98 14.89 2.25
N GLY A 326 -6.82 14.15 2.97
CA GLY A 326 -8.26 14.40 3.06
C GLY A 326 -8.63 15.25 4.27
N ASN A 327 -9.84 15.80 4.28
CA ASN A 327 -10.38 16.50 5.46
C ASN A 327 -11.86 16.16 5.73
N GLU A 328 -12.36 16.63 6.88
CA GLU A 328 -13.75 16.37 7.33
C GLU A 328 -14.81 16.97 6.40
N GLY A 329 -14.46 18.05 5.68
CA GLY A 329 -15.31 18.65 4.66
C GLY A 329 -15.45 17.83 3.38
N GLY A 330 -14.79 16.67 3.30
CA GLY A 330 -14.82 15.75 2.17
C GLY A 330 -13.92 16.14 1.01
N LYS A 331 -12.98 17.07 1.23
CA LYS A 331 -12.02 17.43 0.19
C LYS A 331 -10.75 16.59 0.30
N LEU A 332 -10.34 15.99 -0.82
CA LEU A 332 -9.00 15.44 -1.01
C LEU A 332 -8.15 16.50 -1.70
N TYR A 333 -6.99 16.81 -1.13
CA TYR A 333 -6.00 17.75 -1.67
C TYR A 333 -4.77 17.00 -2.17
N ALA A 334 -4.19 17.50 -3.26
CA ALA A 334 -2.81 17.23 -3.67
C ALA A 334 -1.99 18.52 -3.54
N ILE A 335 -0.87 18.45 -2.83
CA ILE A 335 -0.05 19.61 -2.45
C ILE A 335 1.39 19.32 -2.83
N GLU A 336 2.00 20.18 -3.62
CA GLU A 336 3.44 20.14 -3.90
C GLU A 336 4.20 20.81 -2.74
N ASP A 337 5.22 20.13 -2.22
CA ASP A 337 6.17 20.75 -1.29
C ASP A 337 7.04 21.76 -2.05
N SER A 338 6.96 23.03 -1.63
CA SER A 338 7.94 24.05 -2.00
C SER A 338 8.71 24.48 -0.76
N VAL A 339 9.90 25.05 -0.96
CA VAL A 339 10.85 25.38 0.12
C VAL A 339 10.20 26.18 1.26
N THR A 340 9.24 27.07 0.95
CA THR A 340 8.62 27.97 1.94
C THR A 340 7.09 27.97 1.94
N TYR A 341 6.43 27.15 1.12
CA TYR A 341 4.96 27.07 1.07
C TYR A 341 4.50 25.72 0.51
N GLY A 342 3.32 25.27 0.92
CA GLY A 342 2.61 24.19 0.23
C GLY A 342 1.85 24.78 -0.95
N LYS A 343 2.09 24.29 -2.16
CA LYS A 343 1.36 24.72 -3.35
C LYS A 343 0.27 23.71 -3.67
N GLU A 344 -0.99 24.15 -3.66
CA GLU A 344 -2.08 23.31 -4.14
C GLU A 344 -1.83 22.95 -5.61
N LYS A 345 -1.75 21.64 -5.89
CA LYS A 345 -1.75 21.09 -7.25
C LYS A 345 -3.18 20.98 -7.75
N TRP A 346 -4.04 20.38 -6.93
CA TRP A 346 -5.47 20.27 -7.14
C TRP A 346 -6.21 19.91 -5.85
N ASN A 347 -7.54 20.07 -5.84
CA ASN A 347 -8.44 19.49 -4.84
C ASN A 347 -9.72 18.97 -5.49
N ILE A 348 -10.36 17.99 -4.86
CA ILE A 348 -11.67 17.45 -5.26
C ILE A 348 -12.58 17.27 -4.06
N LEU A 349 -13.85 17.67 -4.22
CA LEU A 349 -14.89 17.47 -3.22
C LEU A 349 -15.61 16.13 -3.44
N LEU A 350 -15.63 15.29 -2.41
CA LEU A 350 -16.33 14.01 -2.37
C LEU A 350 -17.60 14.13 -1.50
N ASP A 351 -18.33 13.03 -1.36
CA ASP A 351 -19.65 12.96 -0.72
C ASP A 351 -19.63 12.85 0.82
N GLY A 352 -18.46 12.85 1.44
CA GLY A 352 -18.31 12.76 2.89
C GLY A 352 -16.89 13.02 3.34
N GLY A 353 -16.71 13.25 4.65
CA GLY A 353 -15.40 13.44 5.27
C GLY A 353 -14.43 12.31 4.97
N ILE A 354 -13.14 12.60 4.98
CA ILE A 354 -12.09 11.64 4.66
C ILE A 354 -11.26 11.43 5.92
N TRP A 355 -11.37 10.24 6.53
CA TRP A 355 -10.60 9.84 7.72
C TRP A 355 -9.52 8.81 7.41
N SER A 356 -9.59 8.19 6.23
CA SER A 356 -8.62 7.19 5.77
C SER A 356 -7.38 7.83 5.16
N ALA A 357 -6.25 7.13 5.19
CA ALA A 357 -5.08 7.46 4.38
C ALA A 357 -5.33 7.06 2.92
N PRO A 358 -5.05 7.92 1.93
CA PRO A 358 -5.16 7.56 0.52
C PRO A 358 -4.16 6.48 0.11
N ALA A 359 -4.56 5.51 -0.72
CA ALA A 359 -3.61 4.56 -1.33
C ALA A 359 -3.38 4.90 -2.80
N ILE A 360 -2.12 4.92 -3.24
CA ILE A 360 -1.74 5.25 -4.62
C ILE A 360 -1.37 3.97 -5.36
N GLY A 361 -2.12 3.65 -6.41
CA GLY A 361 -1.87 2.51 -7.28
C GLY A 361 -0.81 2.78 -8.35
N PRO A 362 -0.26 1.72 -8.97
CA PRO A 362 0.74 1.84 -10.05
C PRO A 362 0.17 2.43 -11.35
N ASP A 363 -1.16 2.50 -11.43
CA ASP A 363 -1.96 3.11 -12.49
C ASP A 363 -2.16 4.61 -12.30
N THR A 364 -1.44 5.23 -11.37
CA THR A 364 -1.56 6.65 -10.99
C THR A 364 -2.92 7.02 -10.39
N VAL A 365 -3.67 6.03 -9.91
CA VAL A 365 -4.99 6.23 -9.31
C VAL A 365 -4.87 6.24 -7.79
N ILE A 366 -5.54 7.20 -7.17
CA ILE A 366 -5.75 7.24 -5.73
C ILE A 366 -7.04 6.51 -5.39
N TYR A 367 -6.94 5.58 -4.45
CA TYR A 367 -8.06 4.87 -3.85
C TYR A 367 -8.32 5.43 -2.46
N ILE A 368 -9.55 5.86 -2.20
CA ILE A 368 -9.91 6.50 -0.92
C ILE A 368 -11.34 6.20 -0.51
N LEU A 369 -11.56 6.07 0.80
CA LEU A 369 -12.85 5.79 1.40
C LEU A 369 -13.35 7.02 2.19
N THR A 370 -14.61 7.39 1.98
CA THR A 370 -15.26 8.49 2.70
C THR A 370 -16.12 7.99 3.85
N THR A 371 -16.43 8.87 4.80
CA THR A 371 -17.34 8.59 5.92
C THR A 371 -18.77 8.28 5.49
N SER A 372 -19.15 8.59 4.24
CA SER A 372 -20.42 8.22 3.62
C SER A 372 -20.47 6.75 3.17
N GLY A 373 -19.36 6.01 3.27
CA GLY A 373 -19.24 4.61 2.83
C GLY A 373 -19.06 4.47 1.32
N THR A 374 -18.64 5.55 0.66
CA THR A 374 -18.34 5.56 -0.78
C THR A 374 -16.84 5.44 -0.98
N PHE A 375 -16.44 4.39 -1.71
CA PHE A 375 -15.07 4.11 -2.11
C PHE A 375 -14.81 4.65 -3.50
N TYR A 376 -13.79 5.49 -3.65
CA TYR A 376 -13.46 6.19 -4.88
C TYR A 376 -12.15 5.71 -5.47
N ALA A 377 -12.10 5.68 -6.81
CA ALA A 377 -10.88 5.72 -7.60
C ALA A 377 -10.77 7.08 -8.28
N ILE A 378 -9.71 7.82 -7.97
CA ILE A 378 -9.46 9.18 -8.45
C ILE A 378 -8.18 9.18 -9.27
N GLY A 379 -8.26 9.58 -10.52
CA GLY A 379 -7.11 9.73 -11.41
C GLY A 379 -7.57 9.92 -12.86
N GLU A 380 -6.61 10.10 -13.75
CA GLU A 380 -6.89 10.35 -15.17
C GLU A 380 -7.68 9.20 -15.80
N GLU A 381 -8.68 9.53 -16.62
CA GLU A 381 -9.15 8.60 -17.64
C GLU A 381 -7.96 8.27 -18.55
N GLU A 382 -7.63 6.98 -18.69
CA GLU A 382 -6.85 6.59 -19.84
C GLU A 382 -7.68 6.99 -21.06
N ILE A 383 -7.21 7.96 -21.86
CA ILE A 383 -7.75 8.21 -23.20
C ILE A 383 -7.35 7.02 -24.07
N GLY A 384 -7.91 5.85 -23.77
CA GLY A 384 -8.01 4.75 -24.69
C GLY A 384 -9.10 5.12 -25.68
N VAL A 385 -8.77 5.14 -26.97
CA VAL A 385 -9.76 5.22 -28.04
C VAL A 385 -10.89 4.22 -27.73
N GLU A 386 -12.07 4.76 -27.44
CA GLU A 386 -13.26 3.97 -27.09
C GLU A 386 -13.51 2.88 -28.13
N HIS A 387 -13.59 1.63 -27.68
CA HIS A 387 -14.48 0.67 -28.31
C HIS A 387 -15.55 0.29 -27.30
N SER A 388 -16.68 0.98 -27.42
CA SER A 388 -17.93 0.71 -26.71
C SER A 388 -18.21 -0.80 -26.64
N SER A 389 -18.40 -1.34 -25.44
CA SER A 389 -18.98 -2.67 -25.26
C SER A 389 -20.13 -2.60 -24.25
N PRO A 390 -21.32 -3.12 -24.58
CA PRO A 390 -22.35 -3.38 -23.58
C PRO A 390 -22.03 -4.66 -22.79
N LYS A 391 -22.38 -4.59 -21.50
CA LYS A 391 -22.32 -5.55 -20.39
C LYS A 391 -22.43 -7.05 -20.75
N ASP A 392 -21.54 -7.88 -20.18
CA ASP A 392 -21.88 -8.99 -19.26
C ASP A 392 -20.71 -9.96 -18.91
N TYR A 393 -20.59 -10.22 -17.60
CA TYR A 393 -20.03 -11.34 -16.81
C TYR A 393 -18.87 -12.26 -17.29
N THR A 394 -17.82 -12.28 -16.43
CA THR A 394 -16.90 -13.38 -16.06
C THR A 394 -15.82 -13.87 -17.05
N ARG A 395 -14.53 -13.65 -16.72
CA ARG A 395 -13.48 -14.67 -16.42
C ARG A 395 -12.05 -14.12 -16.55
N LYS A 396 -11.20 -14.45 -15.56
CA LYS A 396 -9.74 -14.29 -15.54
C LYS A 396 -9.07 -14.72 -16.85
N GLY A 397 -8.21 -13.83 -17.39
CA GLY A 397 -7.02 -14.14 -18.21
C GLY A 397 -7.19 -15.04 -19.43
N PHE A 398 -7.61 -14.46 -20.56
CA PHE A 398 -7.82 -15.18 -21.82
C PHE A 398 -6.56 -15.45 -22.65
N LEU A 399 -5.52 -14.63 -22.59
CA LEU A 399 -4.28 -14.76 -23.37
C LEU A 399 -3.05 -14.60 -22.47
N LYS A 400 -2.23 -15.64 -22.37
CA LYS A 400 -0.96 -15.68 -21.62
C LYS A 400 0.19 -16.01 -22.56
N ILE A 401 1.35 -15.42 -22.30
CA ILE A 401 2.54 -15.58 -23.13
C ILE A 401 3.73 -15.82 -22.19
N SER A 402 4.32 -17.01 -22.25
CA SER A 402 5.42 -17.40 -21.37
C SER A 402 6.33 -18.43 -22.04
N PRO A 403 7.67 -18.33 -21.93
CA PRO A 403 8.40 -17.22 -21.31
C PRO A 403 8.29 -15.93 -22.14
N ASN A 404 8.34 -14.77 -21.48
CA ASN A 404 8.34 -13.46 -22.12
C ASN A 404 9.09 -12.47 -21.20
N PRO A 405 10.34 -12.06 -21.53
CA PRO A 405 11.01 -12.20 -22.82
C PRO A 405 11.43 -13.64 -23.16
N PHE A 406 11.68 -13.92 -24.44
CA PHE A 406 12.18 -15.23 -24.89
C PHE A 406 13.29 -15.10 -25.92
N THR A 407 14.16 -16.13 -26.00
CA THR A 407 15.28 -16.21 -26.95
C THR A 407 15.13 -17.29 -28.03
N THR A 408 14.37 -18.34 -27.75
CA THR A 408 14.17 -19.47 -28.67
C THR A 408 12.71 -19.63 -29.08
N SER A 409 11.81 -19.79 -28.10
CA SER A 409 10.37 -19.84 -28.33
C SER A 409 9.59 -19.34 -27.12
N THR A 410 8.38 -18.82 -27.36
CA THR A 410 7.39 -18.52 -26.33
C THR A 410 6.12 -19.31 -26.56
N ALA A 411 5.45 -19.72 -25.50
CA ALA A 411 4.16 -20.37 -25.58
C ALA A 411 3.03 -19.36 -25.37
N ILE A 412 2.06 -19.38 -26.28
CA ILE A 412 0.88 -18.52 -26.28
C ILE A 412 -0.31 -19.39 -25.90
N SER A 413 -0.78 -19.26 -24.66
CA SER A 413 -1.90 -20.05 -24.12
C SER A 413 -3.16 -19.21 -23.99
N PHE A 414 -4.30 -19.78 -24.38
CA PHE A 414 -5.60 -19.12 -24.28
C PHE A 414 -6.76 -20.07 -23.96
N THR A 415 -7.80 -19.52 -23.32
CA THR A 415 -8.94 -20.30 -22.81
C THR A 415 -10.19 -20.06 -23.66
N ARG A 416 -11.04 -21.10 -23.82
CA ARG A 416 -12.26 -21.06 -24.65
C ARG A 416 -13.30 -20.04 -24.15
N ILE A 417 -13.82 -19.21 -25.08
CA ILE A 417 -15.06 -18.43 -24.91
C ILE A 417 -16.19 -19.12 -25.71
N GLY A 418 -17.25 -19.54 -25.03
CA GLY A 418 -18.50 -19.99 -25.65
C GLY A 418 -18.46 -21.32 -26.44
N GLN A 419 -19.64 -21.81 -26.84
CA GLN A 419 -19.78 -23.11 -27.52
C GLN A 419 -19.47 -23.08 -29.03
N SER A 420 -19.46 -21.91 -29.69
CA SER A 420 -19.15 -21.81 -31.13
C SER A 420 -17.64 -21.67 -31.41
N ALA A 421 -17.16 -22.36 -32.44
CA ALA A 421 -15.78 -22.31 -32.95
C ALA A 421 -15.60 -21.31 -34.11
N GLU A 422 -16.65 -20.59 -34.52
CA GLU A 422 -16.58 -19.68 -35.67
C GLU A 422 -15.78 -18.41 -35.35
N GLY A 423 -14.88 -18.03 -36.27
CA GLY A 423 -14.21 -16.72 -36.28
C GLY A 423 -13.03 -16.55 -35.30
N ARG A 424 -12.31 -17.62 -34.94
CA ARG A 424 -11.09 -17.51 -34.10
C ARG A 424 -9.85 -17.22 -34.92
N GLU A 425 -9.18 -16.12 -34.61
CA GLU A 425 -7.91 -15.74 -35.20
C GLU A 425 -6.87 -15.42 -34.13
N LEU A 426 -5.65 -15.95 -34.27
CA LEU A 426 -4.50 -15.59 -33.44
C LEU A 426 -3.39 -15.07 -34.35
N LYS A 427 -3.06 -13.79 -34.22
CA LYS A 427 -2.15 -13.08 -35.13
C LYS A 427 -1.07 -12.35 -34.35
N ILE A 428 0.12 -12.22 -34.90
CA ILE A 428 1.23 -11.45 -34.33
C ILE A 428 1.56 -10.30 -35.26
N PHE A 429 1.77 -9.12 -34.70
CA PHE A 429 2.06 -7.87 -35.40
C PHE A 429 3.38 -7.27 -34.92
N ASP A 430 4.06 -6.54 -35.79
CA ASP A 430 5.17 -5.67 -35.38
C ASP A 430 4.67 -4.35 -34.74
N VAL A 431 5.59 -3.54 -34.22
CA VAL A 431 5.28 -2.23 -33.60
C VAL A 431 4.59 -1.24 -34.55
N GLY A 432 4.69 -1.44 -35.88
CA GLY A 432 4.01 -0.64 -36.89
C GLY A 432 2.60 -1.13 -37.22
N GLY A 433 2.13 -2.19 -36.54
CA GLY A 433 0.82 -2.79 -36.76
C GLY A 433 0.75 -3.69 -38.00
N ARG A 434 1.89 -4.03 -38.62
CA ARG A 434 1.92 -4.95 -39.77
C ARG A 434 1.88 -6.39 -39.28
N LEU A 435 1.03 -7.22 -39.90
CA LEU A 435 0.93 -8.65 -39.61
C LEU A 435 2.26 -9.36 -39.93
N VAL A 436 2.82 -10.06 -38.96
CA VAL A 436 4.05 -10.85 -39.10
C VAL A 436 3.80 -12.36 -39.04
N LYS A 437 2.82 -12.82 -38.26
CA LYS A 437 2.50 -14.25 -38.14
C LYS A 437 1.00 -14.47 -38.00
N ASN A 438 0.44 -15.41 -38.76
CA ASN A 438 -0.91 -15.91 -38.56
C ASN A 438 -0.86 -17.34 -38.00
N LEU A 439 -1.22 -17.48 -36.73
CA LEU A 439 -1.26 -18.76 -36.03
C LEU A 439 -2.62 -19.40 -36.27
N SER A 440 -2.79 -20.06 -37.42
CA SER A 440 -4.03 -20.75 -37.81
C SER A 440 -4.47 -21.74 -36.72
N LEU A 441 -5.67 -21.54 -36.18
CA LEU A 441 -6.28 -22.41 -35.18
C LEU A 441 -7.19 -23.42 -35.90
N GLY A 442 -6.69 -24.64 -36.13
CA GLY A 442 -7.43 -25.69 -36.83
C GLY A 442 -8.77 -26.04 -36.16
N THR A 443 -9.82 -26.23 -36.96
CA THR A 443 -11.21 -26.38 -36.50
C THR A 443 -11.62 -27.78 -36.05
N GLY A 444 -10.70 -28.75 -35.96
CA GLY A 444 -11.04 -30.14 -35.64
C GLY A 444 -10.04 -30.79 -34.70
N HIS A 445 -10.50 -31.08 -33.48
CA HIS A 445 -9.83 -31.86 -32.42
C HIS A 445 -8.63 -31.18 -31.75
N LEU A 446 -8.83 -30.72 -30.50
CA LEU A 446 -8.05 -31.12 -29.31
C LEU A 446 -8.64 -30.45 -28.05
N ALA A 447 -8.72 -31.23 -26.97
CA ALA A 447 -9.30 -30.88 -25.68
C ALA A 447 -8.30 -30.09 -24.80
N LEU A 448 -8.82 -29.25 -23.88
CA LEU A 448 -8.13 -28.58 -22.76
C LEU A 448 -6.97 -27.62 -23.14
N GLY A 449 -7.19 -26.31 -22.97
CA GLY A 449 -6.14 -25.26 -23.05
C GLY A 449 -5.36 -25.22 -24.37
N THR A 450 -5.74 -24.35 -25.31
CA THR A 450 -4.99 -24.25 -26.58
C THR A 450 -3.71 -23.46 -26.34
N GLU A 451 -2.57 -24.14 -26.45
CA GLU A 451 -1.24 -23.56 -26.41
C GLU A 451 -0.63 -23.61 -27.81
N VAL A 452 -0.14 -22.47 -28.30
CA VAL A 452 0.56 -22.36 -29.59
C VAL A 452 1.96 -21.83 -29.34
N ILE A 453 2.97 -22.51 -29.87
CA ILE A 453 4.37 -22.10 -29.73
C ILE A 453 4.74 -21.17 -30.87
N TRP A 454 5.39 -20.04 -30.54
CA TRP A 454 5.99 -19.15 -31.51
C TRP A 454 7.50 -19.07 -31.32
N ASP A 455 8.24 -19.26 -32.40
CA ASP A 455 9.71 -19.34 -32.44
C ASP A 455 10.38 -18.06 -32.99
N GLY A 456 9.65 -16.94 -33.02
CA GLY A 456 10.17 -15.66 -33.50
C GLY A 456 10.31 -15.56 -35.03
N LYS A 457 9.66 -16.44 -35.81
CA LYS A 457 9.62 -16.37 -37.28
C LYS A 457 8.32 -15.78 -37.80
N ASP A 458 8.34 -15.24 -39.02
CA ASP A 458 7.16 -14.79 -39.76
C ASP A 458 6.44 -15.95 -40.50
N ASP A 459 5.38 -15.65 -41.25
CA ASP A 459 4.64 -16.64 -42.06
C ASP A 459 5.48 -17.27 -43.19
N TYR A 460 6.57 -16.64 -43.60
CA TYR A 460 7.48 -17.13 -44.65
C TYR A 460 8.68 -17.90 -44.08
N GLY A 461 8.73 -18.10 -42.76
CA GLY A 461 9.82 -18.80 -42.07
C GLY A 461 11.07 -17.95 -41.85
N LYS A 462 11.02 -16.64 -42.10
CA LYS A 462 12.13 -15.72 -41.84
C LYS A 462 12.15 -15.35 -40.36
N ILE A 463 13.33 -15.45 -39.74
CA ILE A 463 13.53 -15.04 -38.35
C ILE A 463 13.44 -13.51 -38.25
N LEU A 464 12.60 -13.04 -37.33
CA LEU A 464 12.38 -11.62 -37.07
C LEU A 464 13.55 -11.01 -36.27
N PRO A 465 13.72 -9.66 -36.28
CA PRO A 465 14.69 -8.99 -35.43
C PRO A 465 14.27 -9.01 -33.95
N SER A 466 15.23 -8.85 -33.03
CA SER A 466 14.92 -8.61 -31.62
C SER A 466 14.09 -7.34 -31.49
N GLY A 467 13.05 -7.36 -30.66
CA GLY A 467 12.13 -6.24 -30.55
C GLY A 467 10.81 -6.61 -29.92
N ILE A 468 9.91 -5.63 -29.92
CA ILE A 468 8.56 -5.75 -29.38
C ILE A 468 7.61 -6.20 -30.51
N TYR A 469 6.79 -7.18 -30.20
CA TYR A 469 5.71 -7.68 -31.05
C TYR A 469 4.42 -7.72 -30.26
N TYR A 470 3.29 -7.77 -30.96
CA TYR A 470 1.96 -7.80 -30.34
C TYR A 470 1.19 -9.02 -30.83
N CYS A 471 0.82 -9.92 -29.92
CA CYS A 471 -0.06 -11.03 -30.23
C CYS A 471 -1.50 -10.65 -29.94
N LYS A 472 -2.36 -10.78 -30.95
CA LYS A 472 -3.79 -10.45 -30.91
C LYS A 472 -4.61 -11.71 -31.11
N LEU A 473 -5.46 -12.02 -30.16
CA LEU A 473 -6.51 -13.04 -30.25
C LEU A 473 -7.84 -12.35 -30.57
N SER A 474 -8.53 -12.81 -31.62
CA SER A 474 -9.86 -12.31 -32.02
C SER A 474 -10.84 -13.48 -32.08
N GLN A 475 -12.02 -13.34 -31.47
CA GLN A 475 -13.10 -14.33 -31.52
C GLN A 475 -14.46 -13.60 -31.53
N GLY A 476 -15.14 -13.60 -32.67
CA GLY A 476 -16.39 -12.83 -32.81
C GLY A 476 -16.16 -11.34 -32.56
N THR A 477 -16.84 -10.77 -31.57
CA THR A 477 -16.67 -9.37 -31.13
C THR A 477 -15.55 -9.18 -30.11
N PHE A 478 -14.98 -10.27 -29.57
CA PHE A 478 -13.91 -10.20 -28.57
C PHE A 478 -12.54 -10.04 -29.24
N THR A 479 -11.72 -9.15 -28.69
CA THR A 479 -10.32 -8.97 -29.09
C THR A 479 -9.45 -8.74 -27.86
N GLN A 480 -8.33 -9.43 -27.76
CA GLN A 480 -7.31 -9.18 -26.73
C GLN A 480 -5.91 -9.17 -27.35
N THR A 481 -5.09 -8.20 -26.94
CA THR A 481 -3.71 -8.05 -27.42
C THR A 481 -2.72 -8.11 -26.25
N LYS A 482 -1.60 -8.82 -26.43
CA LYS A 482 -0.50 -8.91 -25.45
C LYS A 482 0.84 -8.60 -26.10
N LYS A 483 1.69 -7.87 -25.38
CA LYS A 483 3.07 -7.55 -25.77
C LYS A 483 3.95 -8.79 -25.65
N ILE A 484 4.80 -9.02 -26.64
CA ILE A 484 5.85 -10.05 -26.66
C ILE A 484 7.20 -9.38 -26.86
N LEU A 485 8.18 -9.70 -26.04
CA LEU A 485 9.57 -9.29 -26.20
C LEU A 485 10.40 -10.48 -26.72
N PHE A 486 10.85 -10.36 -27.96
CA PHE A 486 11.80 -11.31 -28.54
C PHE A 486 13.21 -10.73 -28.44
N VAL A 487 14.09 -11.44 -27.74
CA VAL A 487 15.48 -11.05 -27.51
C VAL A 487 16.35 -12.12 -28.17
N ARG A 488 17.45 -11.73 -28.84
CA ARG A 488 18.39 -12.71 -29.39
C ARG A 488 19.55 -12.93 -28.45
#